data_AF-A0A1H0RIJ0-F1
#
_entry.id   AF-A0A1H0RIJ0-F1
#
_cell.length_a   1.000
_cell.length_b   1.000
_cell.length_c   1.000
_cell.angle_alpha   90.00
_cell.angle_beta   90.00
_cell.angle_gamma   90.00
#
_symmetry.space_group_name_H-M   'P 1'
#
loop_
_entity.id
_entity.type
_entity.pdbx_description
1 polymer ?
#
loop_
_entity_poly.entity_id
_entity_poly.type
_entity_poly.pdbx_seq_one_letter_code
_entity_poly.pdbx_strand_id
1 'polypeptide(L)'
;MFMGKRKKIVAMALAGMMSFGIAGTAMHVSTAEAAIKPAYEDGTHNQYSHRLKEEDRVHTQNVRALKYQKKKGEISEKEFNKEMKREQKRHDRVVKEVKGDYEKHERRHH
;
A
#
# COMPACT_ATOMS: atom_id res chain seq x y z
N MET A 1 41.88 39.94 16.05
CA MET A 1 42.99 38.96 16.05
C MET A 1 42.71 37.92 17.12
N PHE A 2 42.84 36.64 16.74
CA PHE A 2 42.75 35.36 17.46
C PHE A 2 42.55 35.35 18.99
N MET A 3 41.65 34.46 19.47
CA MET A 3 42.07 33.14 19.97
C MET A 3 40.86 32.28 20.36
N GLY A 4 40.74 31.10 19.75
CA GLY A 4 39.77 30.07 20.15
C GLY A 4 40.20 29.27 21.39
N LYS A 5 39.29 28.45 21.93
CA LYS A 5 39.61 27.28 22.77
C LYS A 5 38.41 26.29 22.91
N ARG A 6 38.59 25.17 22.21
CA ARG A 6 38.10 23.77 22.32
C ARG A 6 37.27 23.28 23.56
N LYS A 7 36.26 22.45 23.21
CA LYS A 7 35.84 21.10 23.71
C LYS A 7 35.17 20.92 25.09
N LYS A 8 34.01 20.21 25.07
CA LYS A 8 33.51 19.10 25.96
C LYS A 8 32.04 18.80 25.53
N ILE A 9 31.74 17.74 24.77
CA ILE A 9 31.46 16.33 25.16
C ILE A 9 30.24 16.18 26.09
N VAL A 10 29.17 15.62 25.50
CA VAL A 10 28.18 14.65 26.03
C VAL A 10 27.32 15.04 27.23
N ALA A 11 26.01 15.06 27.01
CA ALA A 11 25.04 14.45 27.91
C ALA A 11 23.84 13.95 27.09
N MET A 12 23.69 12.63 27.01
CA MET A 12 22.41 12.00 26.68
C MET A 12 21.42 12.31 27.81
N ALA A 13 20.18 12.65 27.47
CA ALA A 13 19.05 12.53 28.38
C ALA A 13 17.86 12.00 27.59
N LEU A 14 17.75 10.67 27.62
CA LEU A 14 16.56 9.91 27.24
C LEU A 14 15.56 10.07 28.39
N ALA A 15 14.46 10.77 28.15
CA ALA A 15 13.33 10.79 29.08
C ALA A 15 12.07 10.47 28.29
N GLY A 16 11.78 9.17 28.23
CA GLY A 16 10.48 8.68 27.80
C GLY A 16 9.47 8.88 28.94
N MET A 17 8.31 9.42 28.60
CA MET A 17 7.06 9.12 29.30
C MET A 17 5.96 9.03 28.26
N MET A 18 5.53 7.80 27.99
CA MET A 18 4.27 7.51 27.32
C MET A 18 3.14 7.89 28.28
N SER A 19 2.22 8.73 27.82
CA SER A 19 0.90 8.85 28.45
C SER A 19 -0.16 8.72 27.38
N PHE A 20 -0.65 7.49 27.21
CA PHE A 20 -1.88 7.19 26.49
C PHE A 20 -3.06 7.76 27.29
N GLY A 21 -3.63 8.87 26.82
CA GLY A 21 -4.91 9.37 27.29
C GLY A 21 -6.00 8.97 26.29
N ILE A 22 -6.65 7.82 26.49
CA ILE A 22 -7.93 7.54 25.83
C ILE A 22 -9.02 8.10 26.72
N ALA A 23 -9.51 9.29 26.39
CA ALA A 23 -10.76 9.80 26.91
C ALA A 23 -11.89 9.16 26.08
N GLY A 24 -12.64 8.25 26.70
CA GLY A 24 -13.84 7.69 26.11
C GLY A 24 -15.01 8.68 26.18
N THR A 25 -15.74 8.82 25.08
CA THR A 25 -17.15 9.19 25.08
C THR A 25 -17.87 8.39 24.01
N ALA A 26 -18.78 7.54 24.48
CA ALA A 26 -19.69 6.75 23.67
C ALA A 26 -20.60 7.65 22.82
N MET A 27 -20.77 7.29 21.56
CA MET A 27 -22.02 7.55 20.83
C MET A 27 -22.42 6.26 20.11
N HIS A 28 -23.33 5.54 20.74
CA HIS A 28 -24.16 4.52 20.11
C HIS A 28 -25.06 5.24 19.10
N VAL A 29 -24.79 5.09 17.80
CA VAL A 29 -25.76 5.38 16.74
C VAL A 29 -26.20 4.04 16.18
N SER A 30 -27.43 3.66 16.50
CA SER A 30 -28.14 2.55 15.89
C SER A 30 -28.32 2.82 14.40
N THR A 31 -27.55 2.11 13.58
CA THR A 31 -27.89 1.88 12.17
C THR A 31 -28.40 0.46 12.06
N ALA A 32 -29.63 0.34 11.60
CA ALA A 32 -30.28 -0.90 11.22
C ALA A 32 -29.33 -1.85 10.48
N GLU A 33 -29.44 -3.13 10.85
CA GLU A 33 -28.69 -4.27 10.33
C GLU A 33 -28.86 -4.46 8.81
N ALA A 34 -28.08 -3.71 8.03
CA ALA A 34 -27.39 -4.33 6.91
C ALA A 34 -26.03 -4.72 7.47
N ALA A 35 -25.68 -5.99 7.53
CA ALA A 35 -24.39 -6.46 8.03
C ALA A 35 -23.25 -5.82 7.22
N ILE A 36 -22.76 -4.65 7.67
CA ILE A 36 -21.64 -3.94 7.07
C ILE A 36 -20.41 -4.79 7.39
N LYS A 37 -19.97 -5.61 6.44
CA LYS A 37 -18.66 -6.26 6.54
C LYS A 37 -17.63 -5.16 6.85
N PRO A 38 -16.77 -5.32 7.86
CA PRO A 38 -15.79 -4.30 8.18
C PRO A 38 -14.98 -3.97 6.92
N ALA A 39 -14.77 -2.68 6.68
CA ALA A 39 -13.91 -2.25 5.59
C ALA A 39 -12.51 -2.87 5.79
N TYR A 40 -11.87 -3.24 4.68
CA TYR A 40 -10.48 -3.65 4.69
C TYR A 40 -9.59 -2.49 5.18
N GLU A 41 -8.36 -2.78 5.63
CA GLU A 41 -7.42 -1.75 6.11
C GLU A 41 -7.14 -0.66 5.07
N ASP A 42 -7.33 -0.97 3.78
CA ASP A 42 -7.19 -0.05 2.68
C ASP A 42 -8.45 0.80 2.38
N GLY A 43 -9.52 0.66 3.18
CA GLY A 43 -10.79 1.36 3.03
C GLY A 43 -11.74 0.80 1.96
N THR A 44 -11.41 -0.33 1.33
CA THR A 44 -12.34 -1.01 0.42
C THR A 44 -13.40 -1.76 1.24
N HIS A 45 -14.61 -1.86 0.70
CA HIS A 45 -15.76 -2.44 1.41
C HIS A 45 -16.21 -3.79 0.83
N ASN A 46 -15.58 -4.22 -0.28
CA ASN A 46 -15.81 -5.53 -0.88
C ASN A 46 -14.46 -6.16 -1.28
N GLN A 47 -14.43 -7.50 -1.29
CA GLN A 47 -13.23 -8.29 -1.54
C GLN A 47 -12.64 -8.07 -2.94
N TYR A 48 -13.47 -7.78 -3.93
CA TYR A 48 -13.01 -7.58 -5.31
C TYR A 48 -12.25 -6.25 -5.45
N SER A 49 -12.78 -5.17 -4.88
CA SER A 49 -12.13 -3.87 -4.82
C SER A 49 -10.82 -3.93 -4.02
N HIS A 50 -10.79 -4.69 -2.93
CA HIS A 50 -9.54 -4.97 -2.19
C HIS A 50 -8.50 -5.62 -3.10
N ARG A 51 -8.86 -6.74 -3.75
CA ARG A 51 -7.96 -7.47 -4.65
C ARG A 51 -7.44 -6.62 -5.80
N LEU A 52 -8.27 -5.75 -6.37
CA LEU A 52 -7.84 -4.80 -7.41
C LEU A 52 -6.83 -3.79 -6.88
N LYS A 53 -7.07 -3.24 -5.68
CA LYS A 53 -6.19 -2.26 -5.06
C LYS A 53 -4.84 -2.86 -4.66
N GLU A 54 -4.83 -4.09 -4.18
CA GLU A 54 -3.60 -4.86 -3.93
C GLU A 54 -2.83 -5.12 -5.23
N GLU A 55 -3.52 -5.55 -6.30
CA GLU A 55 -2.91 -5.79 -7.60
C GLU A 55 -2.31 -4.50 -8.19
N ASP A 56 -2.98 -3.35 -8.07
CA ASP A 56 -2.44 -2.04 -8.48
C ASP A 56 -1.15 -1.68 -7.71
N ARG A 57 -1.10 -1.99 -6.40
CA ARG A 57 0.10 -1.79 -5.58
C ARG A 57 1.25 -2.66 -6.08
N VAL A 58 0.99 -3.95 -6.32
CA VAL A 58 2.00 -4.90 -6.84
C VAL A 58 2.50 -4.46 -8.22
N HIS A 59 1.59 -4.11 -9.12
CA HIS A 59 1.94 -3.61 -10.46
C HIS A 59 2.84 -2.36 -10.38
N THR A 60 2.46 -1.41 -9.53
CA THR A 60 3.24 -0.18 -9.31
C THR A 60 4.65 -0.49 -8.77
N GLN A 61 4.77 -1.42 -7.83
CA GLN A 61 6.06 -1.84 -7.27
C GLN A 61 6.95 -2.50 -8.33
N ASN A 62 6.39 -3.41 -9.14
CA ASN A 62 7.11 -4.08 -10.21
C ASN A 62 7.59 -3.09 -11.28
N VAL A 63 6.73 -2.18 -11.71
CA VAL A 63 7.10 -1.12 -12.67
C VAL A 63 8.21 -0.23 -12.10
N ARG A 64 8.14 0.12 -10.81
CA ARG A 64 9.21 0.90 -10.14
C ARG A 64 10.52 0.13 -10.11
N ALA A 65 10.49 -1.17 -9.80
CA ALA A 65 11.68 -2.03 -9.80
C ALA A 65 12.32 -2.09 -11.19
N LEU A 66 11.53 -2.31 -12.25
CA LEU A 66 12.03 -2.32 -13.63
C LEU A 66 12.65 -0.97 -14.04
N LYS A 67 12.00 0.15 -13.67
CA LYS A 67 12.54 1.49 -13.93
C LYS A 67 13.86 1.73 -13.19
N TYR A 68 13.97 1.23 -11.96
CA TYR A 68 15.19 1.32 -11.18
C TYR A 68 16.34 0.52 -11.84
N GLN A 69 16.08 -0.73 -12.22
CA GLN A 69 17.05 -1.58 -12.93
C GLN A 69 17.53 -0.94 -14.24
N LYS A 70 16.61 -0.39 -15.05
CA LYS A 70 16.98 0.37 -16.27
C LYS A 70 17.87 1.57 -15.93
N LYS A 71 17.51 2.34 -14.90
CA LYS A 71 18.28 3.52 -14.47
C LYS A 71 19.69 3.16 -13.98
N LYS A 72 19.85 1.98 -13.37
CA LYS A 72 21.14 1.45 -12.93
C LYS A 72 21.96 0.82 -14.06
N GLY A 73 21.37 0.65 -15.25
CA GLY A 73 22.02 -0.03 -16.36
C GLY A 73 22.11 -1.55 -16.18
N GLU A 74 21.33 -2.12 -15.24
CA GLU A 74 21.30 -3.56 -14.96
C GLU A 74 20.59 -4.34 -16.09
N ILE A 75 19.73 -3.67 -16.86
CA ILE A 75 19.00 -4.26 -17.98
C ILE A 75 19.08 -3.34 -19.20
N SER A 76 19.10 -3.95 -20.38
CA SER A 76 19.05 -3.21 -21.65
C SER A 76 17.67 -2.58 -21.90
N GLU A 77 17.60 -1.61 -22.81
CA GLU A 77 16.32 -1.02 -23.22
C GLU A 77 15.35 -2.05 -23.82
N LYS A 78 15.88 -3.01 -24.58
CA LYS A 78 15.09 -4.10 -25.16
C LYS A 78 14.49 -5.00 -24.08
N GLU A 79 15.28 -5.35 -23.06
CA GLU A 79 14.81 -6.15 -21.93
C GLU A 79 13.80 -5.39 -21.08
N PHE A 80 14.06 -4.12 -20.77
CA PHE A 80 13.10 -3.27 -20.07
C PHE A 80 11.74 -3.23 -20.78
N ASN A 81 11.73 -3.00 -22.09
CA ASN A 81 10.49 -2.96 -22.87
C ASN A 81 9.77 -4.32 -22.89
N LYS A 82 10.53 -5.42 -22.91
CA LYS A 82 9.99 -6.78 -22.85
C LYS A 82 9.36 -7.06 -21.48
N GLU A 83 10.05 -6.73 -20.39
CA GLU A 83 9.56 -6.92 -19.02
C GLU A 83 8.37 -6.02 -18.70
N MET A 84 8.38 -4.76 -19.14
CA MET A 84 7.22 -3.87 -19.01
C MET A 84 5.97 -4.45 -19.68
N LYS A 85 6.11 -5.02 -20.89
CA LYS A 85 5.00 -5.70 -21.58
C LYS A 85 4.54 -6.96 -20.84
N ARG A 86 5.47 -7.73 -20.26
CA ARG A 86 5.14 -8.92 -19.47
C ARG A 86 4.38 -8.55 -18.21
N GLU A 87 4.84 -7.52 -17.51
CA GLU A 87 4.20 -7.01 -16.30
C GLU A 87 2.81 -6.44 -16.57
N GLN A 88 2.63 -5.71 -17.68
CA GLN A 88 1.30 -5.26 -18.10
C GLN A 88 0.36 -6.44 -18.38
N LYS A 89 0.83 -7.45 -19.12
CA LYS A 89 0.03 -8.65 -19.39
C LYS A 89 -0.35 -9.41 -18.12
N ARG A 90 0.57 -9.49 -17.14
CA ARG A 90 0.31 -10.09 -15.83
C ARG A 90 -0.80 -9.33 -15.12
N HIS A 91 -0.66 -8.01 -15.01
CA HIS A 91 -1.63 -7.12 -14.39
C HIS A 91 -3.02 -7.25 -15.04
N ASP A 92 -3.10 -7.15 -16.37
CA ASP A 92 -4.35 -7.27 -17.12
C ASP A 92 -5.03 -8.63 -16.89
N ARG A 93 -4.24 -9.71 -16.78
CA ARG A 93 -4.76 -11.06 -16.50
C ARG A 93 -5.39 -11.12 -15.11
N VAL A 94 -4.71 -10.61 -14.08
CA VAL A 94 -5.23 -10.61 -12.70
C VAL A 94 -6.49 -9.74 -12.60
N VAL A 95 -6.48 -8.55 -13.20
CA VAL A 95 -7.65 -7.67 -13.23
C VAL A 95 -8.85 -8.36 -13.90
N LYS A 96 -8.64 -9.06 -15.02
CA LYS A 96 -9.71 -9.83 -15.69
C LYS A 96 -10.24 -10.96 -14.81
N GLU A 97 -9.38 -11.66 -14.09
CA GLU A 97 -9.78 -12.74 -13.18
C GLU A 97 -10.64 -12.19 -12.04
N VAL A 98 -10.21 -11.12 -11.38
CA VAL A 98 -10.98 -10.48 -10.29
C VAL A 98 -12.34 -9.98 -10.78
N LYS A 99 -12.39 -9.37 -11.97
CA LYS A 99 -13.65 -8.94 -12.60
C LYS A 99 -14.55 -10.13 -12.94
N GLY A 100 -14.00 -11.20 -13.51
CA GLY A 100 -14.75 -12.41 -13.82
C GLY A 100 -15.33 -13.08 -12.57
N ASP A 101 -14.61 -13.07 -11.45
CA ASP A 101 -15.11 -13.57 -10.18
C ASP A 101 -16.26 -12.72 -9.63
N TYR A 102 -16.17 -11.40 -9.77
CA TYR A 102 -17.24 -10.48 -9.41
C TYR A 102 -18.52 -10.75 -10.23
N GLU A 103 -18.40 -10.83 -11.55
CA GLU A 103 -19.54 -11.11 -12.44
C GLU A 103 -20.19 -12.46 -12.14
N LYS A 104 -19.39 -13.50 -11.87
CA LYS A 104 -19.91 -14.82 -11.48
C LYS A 104 -20.66 -14.79 -10.16
N HIS A 105 -20.18 -14.02 -9.19
CA HIS A 105 -20.85 -13.83 -7.92
C HIS A 105 -22.16 -13.07 -8.11
N GLU A 106 -22.12 -11.94 -8.82
CA GLU A 106 -23.31 -11.15 -9.15
C GLU A 106 -24.39 -12.02 -9.84
N ARG A 107 -24.04 -12.78 -10.88
CA ARG A 107 -24.99 -13.67 -11.58
C ARG A 107 -25.56 -14.82 -10.74
N ARG A 108 -24.92 -15.20 -9.64
CA ARG A 108 -25.42 -16.27 -8.74
C ARG A 108 -26.34 -15.73 -7.65
N HIS A 109 -26.29 -14.42 -7.41
CA HIS A 109 -27.07 -13.73 -6.38
C HIS A 109 -28.20 -12.87 -6.95
N HIS A 110 -28.36 -12.86 -8.28
CA HIS A 110 -29.53 -12.39 -9.03
C HIS A 110 -30.34 -13.59 -9.52
#